data_AF-B1XZ50-F1
#
_entry.id   AF-B1XZ50-F1
#
_cell.length_a   1.000
_cell.length_b   1.000
_cell.length_c   1.000
_cell.angle_alpha   90.00
_cell.angle_beta   90.00
_cell.angle_gamma   90.00
#
_symmetry.space_group_name_H-M   'P 1'
#
loop_
_entity.id
_entity.type
_entity.pdbx_description
1 polymer ?
#
loop_
_entity_poly.entity_id
_entity_poly.type
_entity_poly.pdbx_seq_one_letter_code
_entity_poly.pdbx_strand_id
1 'polypeptide(L)'
;MTFDAPSVCSSAEVSARHRAATPGTGLRLVTRWLGALSLTLPLLASAWELQGVKSLTVRPRDQAPIRIGSVTFEPRGDGRVAFRIELDHAQFTDHFLSMKEFKCLDGRVEIACHVPYPYAQPGTVAADDLAWLEHSLLFLYKLPTDFGAKLWNGLYFRFERSAQGLVGRPQAVDLNLISAPPAQLNIPPYRPALRDDIAPGARWIESVTIE
;
A
#
# COMPACT_ATOMS: atom_id res chain seq x y z
N MET A 1 41.02 25.28 -38.40
CA MET A 1 42.26 24.55 -38.07
C MET A 1 41.90 23.67 -36.87
N THR A 2 41.86 22.34 -36.88
CA THR A 2 42.29 21.28 -37.79
C THR A 2 41.61 20.00 -37.22
N PHE A 3 40.76 19.33 -37.99
CA PHE A 3 40.86 17.90 -38.36
C PHE A 3 41.70 17.01 -37.43
N ASP A 4 41.10 15.96 -36.86
CA ASP A 4 41.45 14.57 -37.21
C ASP A 4 40.51 13.52 -36.59
N ALA A 5 39.99 12.67 -37.47
CA ALA A 5 39.70 11.24 -37.26
C ALA A 5 40.52 10.53 -38.34
N PRO A 6 40.97 9.24 -38.22
CA PRO A 6 40.04 8.13 -38.53
C PRO A 6 40.43 6.70 -38.00
N SER A 7 39.56 5.72 -38.30
CA SER A 7 39.86 4.32 -38.75
C SER A 7 40.45 3.29 -37.75
N VAL A 8 40.21 1.97 -37.79
CA VAL A 8 39.57 1.02 -38.74
C VAL A 8 39.38 -0.37 -38.09
N CYS A 9 38.50 -1.18 -38.71
CA CYS A 9 38.22 -2.63 -38.65
C CYS A 9 39.25 -3.61 -38.02
N SER A 10 38.74 -4.75 -37.53
CA SER A 10 39.23 -6.07 -37.98
C SER A 10 38.21 -7.19 -37.75
N SER A 11 37.87 -7.90 -38.83
CA SER A 11 37.19 -9.20 -38.86
C SER A 11 38.22 -10.30 -39.03
N ALA A 12 38.04 -11.48 -38.44
CA ALA A 12 38.62 -12.72 -38.96
C ALA A 12 37.94 -13.97 -38.39
N GLU A 13 37.35 -14.74 -39.31
CA GLU A 13 36.95 -16.15 -39.19
C GLU A 13 38.18 -17.06 -38.97
N VAL A 14 37.98 -18.23 -38.33
CA VAL A 14 38.67 -19.46 -38.75
C VAL A 14 37.74 -20.67 -38.56
N SER A 15 37.52 -21.36 -39.69
CA SER A 15 36.87 -22.65 -39.88
C SER A 15 37.93 -23.74 -40.06
N ALA A 16 37.70 -24.95 -39.52
CA ALA A 16 38.05 -26.27 -40.09
C ALA A 16 37.80 -27.38 -39.05
N ARG A 17 36.81 -28.28 -39.19
CA ARG A 17 36.80 -29.55 -39.96
C ARG A 17 37.92 -30.54 -39.63
N HIS A 18 37.57 -31.75 -39.15
CA HIS A 18 38.00 -33.09 -39.62
C HIS A 18 37.14 -34.18 -38.91
N ARG A 19 36.34 -34.99 -39.66
CA ARG A 19 36.51 -36.43 -39.99
C ARG A 19 36.76 -37.32 -38.75
N ALA A 20 36.14 -38.48 -38.51
CA ALA A 20 35.73 -39.57 -39.41
C ALA A 20 34.71 -40.53 -38.74
N ALA A 21 34.24 -41.50 -39.53
CA ALA A 21 33.16 -42.48 -39.31
C ALA A 21 33.52 -43.71 -38.45
N THR A 22 32.52 -44.40 -37.88
CA THR A 22 32.09 -45.79 -38.22
C THR A 22 30.91 -46.26 -37.33
N PRO A 23 30.12 -47.29 -37.77
CA PRO A 23 28.85 -47.69 -37.17
C PRO A 23 28.98 -48.85 -36.17
N GLY A 24 28.11 -48.88 -35.16
CA GLY A 24 28.06 -49.93 -34.15
C GLY A 24 26.63 -50.32 -33.79
N THR A 25 26.25 -51.50 -34.27
CA THR A 25 25.08 -52.33 -33.96
C THR A 25 24.85 -52.47 -32.45
N GLY A 26 23.61 -52.38 -31.96
CA GLY A 26 23.35 -52.72 -30.56
C GLY A 26 21.94 -52.46 -30.03
N LEU A 27 21.14 -53.53 -30.03
CA LEU A 27 20.23 -53.91 -28.94
C LEU A 27 19.08 -52.94 -28.55
N ARG A 28 17.86 -53.38 -28.92
CA ARG A 28 16.58 -52.87 -28.42
C ARG A 28 16.54 -53.01 -26.89
N LEU A 29 16.55 -51.90 -26.16
CA LEU A 29 16.10 -51.86 -24.76
C LEU A 29 14.67 -51.29 -24.72
N VAL A 30 13.74 -52.13 -24.31
CA VAL A 30 12.37 -51.73 -23.95
C VAL A 30 12.45 -51.01 -22.61
N THR A 31 12.57 -49.68 -22.65
CA THR A 31 12.52 -48.86 -21.44
C THR A 31 11.08 -48.78 -20.94
N ARG A 32 10.80 -49.52 -19.86
CA ARG A 32 9.57 -49.43 -19.09
C ARG A 32 9.44 -48.00 -18.53
N TRP A 33 8.41 -47.29 -18.97
CA TRP A 33 8.00 -46.02 -18.41
C TRP A 33 7.48 -46.24 -16.98
N LEU A 34 8.31 -45.98 -15.98
CA LEU A 34 7.85 -45.75 -14.61
C LEU A 34 7.19 -44.36 -14.60
N GLY A 35 5.86 -44.35 -14.58
CA GLY A 35 5.07 -43.14 -14.37
C GLY A 35 5.39 -42.55 -13.00
N ALA A 36 6.12 -41.43 -12.99
CA ALA A 36 6.25 -40.58 -11.82
C ALA A 36 4.91 -39.87 -11.60
N LEU A 37 4.11 -40.38 -10.67
CA LEU A 37 2.88 -39.75 -10.20
C LEU A 37 3.28 -38.54 -9.35
N SER A 38 3.46 -37.38 -9.99
CA SER A 38 3.67 -36.10 -9.31
C SER A 38 2.40 -35.73 -8.54
N LEU A 39 2.37 -35.98 -7.23
CA LEU A 39 1.37 -35.38 -6.33
C LEU A 39 1.59 -33.86 -6.31
N THR A 40 0.85 -33.13 -7.13
CA THR A 40 0.69 -31.68 -6.97
C THR A 40 -0.22 -31.45 -5.77
N LEU A 41 0.36 -31.23 -4.57
CA LEU A 41 -0.41 -30.70 -3.45
C LEU A 41 -0.90 -29.29 -3.83
N PRO A 42 -2.21 -29.03 -3.84
CA PRO A 42 -2.71 -27.67 -4.02
C PRO A 42 -2.29 -26.86 -2.79
N LEU A 43 -1.42 -25.86 -2.96
CA LEU A 43 -1.31 -24.80 -1.98
C LEU A 43 -2.68 -24.12 -1.93
N LEU A 44 -3.41 -24.35 -0.84
CA LEU A 44 -4.54 -23.50 -0.47
C LEU A 44 -3.95 -22.11 -0.21
N ALA A 45 -3.99 -21.25 -1.22
CA ALA A 45 -3.74 -19.83 -1.04
C ALA A 45 -4.86 -19.29 -0.15
N SER A 46 -4.57 -19.11 1.14
CA SER A 46 -5.49 -18.41 2.04
C SER A 46 -5.64 -16.99 1.52
N ALA A 47 -6.85 -16.63 1.09
CA ALA A 47 -7.15 -15.26 0.74
C ALA A 47 -7.00 -14.37 1.96
N TRP A 48 -6.54 -13.13 1.76
CA TRP A 48 -6.53 -12.17 2.84
C TRP A 48 -7.96 -11.85 3.27
N GLU A 49 -8.23 -11.98 4.57
CA GLU A 49 -9.56 -11.79 5.15
C GLU A 49 -9.55 -10.68 6.21
N LEU A 50 -10.71 -10.03 6.37
CA LEU A 50 -10.96 -9.05 7.42
C LEU A 50 -11.16 -9.77 8.77
N GLN A 51 -10.12 -10.42 9.26
CA GLN A 51 -10.13 -11.11 10.54
C GLN A 51 -8.74 -11.09 11.20
N GLY A 52 -8.73 -11.08 12.53
CA GLY A 52 -7.52 -11.07 13.32
C GLY A 52 -6.78 -9.73 13.28
N VAL A 53 -5.51 -9.75 13.66
CA VAL A 53 -4.68 -8.54 13.73
C VAL A 53 -3.86 -8.39 12.45
N LYS A 54 -3.91 -7.20 11.85
CA LYS A 54 -3.26 -6.82 10.60
C LYS A 54 -2.31 -5.66 10.83
N SER A 55 -1.19 -5.60 10.13
CA SER A 55 -0.23 -4.51 10.24
C SER A 55 -0.73 -3.30 9.45
N LEU A 56 -0.69 -2.12 10.08
CA LEU A 56 -1.00 -0.84 9.42
C LEU A 56 0.31 -0.16 9.03
N THR A 57 0.50 0.07 7.73
CA THR A 57 1.76 0.59 7.19
C THR A 57 1.51 1.79 6.29
N VAL A 58 2.29 2.84 6.48
CA VAL A 58 2.38 3.97 5.55
C VAL A 58 3.52 3.71 4.58
N ARG A 59 3.29 3.97 3.29
CA ARG A 59 4.34 3.93 2.26
C ARG A 59 4.65 5.36 1.79
N PRO A 60 5.76 5.93 2.27
CA PRO A 60 6.25 7.19 1.77
C PRO A 60 6.84 7.07 0.36
N ARG A 61 6.93 8.18 -0.37
CA ARG A 61 7.56 8.26 -1.70
C ARG A 61 9.07 8.02 -1.66
N ASP A 62 9.74 8.55 -0.64
CA ASP A 62 11.20 8.68 -0.59
C ASP A 62 11.83 8.08 0.68
N GLN A 63 11.08 7.21 1.38
CA GLN A 63 11.54 6.49 2.57
C GLN A 63 11.07 5.03 2.54
N ALA A 64 11.66 4.20 3.41
CA ALA A 64 11.18 2.85 3.62
C ALA A 64 9.73 2.87 4.17
N PRO A 65 8.93 1.83 3.92
CA PRO A 65 7.62 1.69 4.56
C PRO A 65 7.71 1.79 6.08
N ILE A 66 6.77 2.51 6.68
CA ILE A 66 6.72 2.77 8.12
C ILE A 66 5.51 2.03 8.69
N ARG A 67 5.74 1.04 9.54
CA ARG A 67 4.64 0.38 10.26
C ARG A 67 4.14 1.29 11.37
N ILE A 68 3.00 1.91 11.18
CA ILE A 68 2.45 2.91 12.11
C ILE A 68 1.46 2.34 13.12
N GLY A 69 1.18 1.03 13.09
CA GLY A 69 0.27 0.41 14.04
C GLY A 69 -0.27 -0.95 13.60
N SER A 70 -1.48 -1.25 14.08
CA SER A 70 -2.24 -2.43 13.70
C SER A 70 -3.74 -2.16 13.59
N VAL A 71 -4.45 -3.02 12.86
CA VAL A 71 -5.91 -3.06 12.81
C VAL A 71 -6.37 -4.44 13.24
N THR A 72 -7.18 -4.51 14.28
CA THR A 72 -7.87 -5.75 14.68
C THR A 72 -9.22 -5.82 13.98
N PHE A 73 -9.50 -6.93 13.31
CA PHE A 73 -10.78 -7.21 12.68
C PHE A 73 -11.49 -8.40 13.35
N GLU A 74 -12.77 -8.22 13.65
CA GLU A 74 -13.60 -9.24 14.30
C GLU A 74 -14.91 -9.43 13.52
N PRO A 75 -15.03 -10.51 12.72
CA PRO A 75 -16.27 -10.81 12.01
C PRO A 75 -17.48 -10.88 12.94
N ARG A 76 -18.59 -10.30 12.47
CA ARG A 76 -19.90 -10.36 13.10
C ARG A 76 -20.79 -11.23 12.21
N GLY A 77 -21.70 -12.00 12.82
CA GLY A 77 -22.53 -12.99 12.12
C GLY A 77 -23.53 -12.41 11.11
N ASP A 78 -23.63 -11.07 11.02
CA ASP A 78 -24.52 -10.31 10.13
C ASP A 78 -23.83 -9.84 8.83
N GLY A 79 -22.62 -10.33 8.56
CA GLY A 79 -21.81 -9.93 7.40
C GLY A 79 -21.01 -8.63 7.61
N ARG A 80 -21.10 -8.02 8.80
CA ARG A 80 -20.23 -6.91 9.19
C ARG A 80 -18.98 -7.43 9.88
N VAL A 81 -17.97 -6.58 9.94
CA VAL A 81 -16.73 -6.85 10.68
C VAL A 81 -16.45 -5.65 11.54
N ALA A 82 -16.35 -5.84 12.86
CA ALA A 82 -15.89 -4.76 13.73
C ALA A 82 -14.39 -4.56 13.55
N PHE A 83 -13.93 -3.32 13.60
CA PHE A 83 -12.51 -3.00 13.51
C PHE A 83 -12.07 -2.11 14.67
N ARG A 84 -10.78 -2.21 15.01
CA ARG A 84 -10.12 -1.34 15.98
C ARG A 84 -8.71 -1.04 15.53
N ILE A 85 -8.35 0.24 15.50
CA ILE A 85 -7.00 0.70 15.14
C ILE A 85 -6.22 0.98 16.41
N GLU A 86 -5.00 0.46 16.47
CA GLU A 86 -4.00 0.83 17.47
C GLU A 86 -2.80 1.46 16.74
N LEU A 87 -2.57 2.75 16.96
CA LEU A 87 -1.39 3.42 16.41
C LEU A 87 -0.18 3.21 17.33
N ASP A 88 0.97 2.89 16.73
CA ASP A 88 2.25 2.87 17.43
C ASP A 88 2.79 4.30 17.49
N HIS A 89 2.44 5.02 18.56
CA HIS A 89 2.87 6.41 18.76
C HIS A 89 4.40 6.59 18.81
N ALA A 90 5.19 5.53 19.00
CA ALA A 90 6.65 5.62 18.94
C ALA A 90 7.19 5.95 17.53
N GLN A 91 6.38 5.72 16.48
CA GLN A 91 6.70 6.11 15.10
C GLN A 91 6.37 7.57 14.80
N PHE A 92 5.68 8.26 15.72
CA PHE A 92 5.20 9.61 15.52
C PHE A 92 5.99 10.60 16.38
N THR A 93 6.01 11.84 15.91
CA THR A 93 6.51 13.01 16.63
C THR A 93 5.34 13.92 16.98
N ASP A 94 5.51 14.70 18.05
CA ASP A 94 4.46 15.59 18.54
C ASP A 94 4.61 16.97 17.91
N HIS A 95 3.55 17.43 17.23
CA HIS A 95 3.46 18.80 16.74
C HIS A 95 2.27 19.51 17.36
N PHE A 96 2.51 20.70 17.89
CA PHE A 96 1.46 21.57 18.42
C PHE A 96 0.89 22.41 17.28
N LEU A 97 -0.32 22.07 16.82
CA LEU A 97 -1.04 22.80 15.80
C LEU A 97 -2.29 23.42 16.43
N SER A 98 -2.31 24.75 16.52
CA SER A 98 -3.44 25.50 17.09
C SER A 98 -3.81 25.05 18.51
N MET A 99 -2.83 25.03 19.42
CA MET A 99 -2.96 24.64 20.84
C MET A 99 -3.32 23.16 21.08
N LYS A 100 -3.41 22.34 20.03
CA LYS A 100 -3.64 20.90 20.14
C LYS A 100 -2.42 20.14 19.65
N GLU A 101 -2.06 19.11 20.38
CA GLU A 101 -1.02 18.16 19.97
C GLU A 101 -1.56 17.21 18.90
N PHE A 102 -0.78 17.02 17.86
CA PHE A 102 -1.01 16.04 16.80
C PHE A 102 0.18 15.09 16.71
N LYS A 103 -0.12 13.81 16.48
CA LYS A 103 0.87 12.77 16.21
C LYS A 103 1.21 12.80 14.71
N CYS A 104 2.47 13.07 14.37
CA CYS A 104 2.88 13.28 12.98
C CYS A 104 4.07 12.42 12.54
N LEU A 105 4.04 12.02 11.28
CA LEU A 105 5.15 11.41 10.56
C LEU A 105 5.95 12.51 9.86
N ASP A 106 7.27 12.49 10.03
CA ASP A 106 8.18 13.51 9.48
C ASP A 106 8.77 13.06 8.13
N GLY A 107 8.26 13.64 7.05
CA GLY A 107 8.70 13.39 5.69
C GLY A 107 9.81 14.30 5.18
N ARG A 108 10.48 15.09 6.04
CA ARG A 108 11.48 16.12 5.71
C ARG A 108 10.97 17.28 4.85
N VAL A 109 10.22 17.03 3.79
CA VAL A 109 9.63 18.02 2.88
C VAL A 109 8.13 18.23 3.11
N GLU A 110 7.46 17.24 3.71
CA GLU A 110 6.05 17.29 4.10
C GLU A 110 5.90 16.55 5.43
N ILE A 111 5.12 17.12 6.34
CA ILE A 111 4.77 16.49 7.62
C ILE A 111 3.32 16.06 7.53
N ALA A 112 3.05 14.80 7.84
CA ALA A 112 1.69 14.24 7.82
C ALA A 112 1.25 13.89 9.24
N CYS A 113 0.20 14.54 9.71
CA CYS A 113 -0.32 14.41 11.08
C CYS A 113 -1.62 13.64 11.10
N HIS A 114 -1.73 12.60 11.93
CA HIS A 114 -2.97 11.84 12.12
C HIS A 114 -4.04 12.74 12.74
N VAL A 115 -5.25 12.68 12.18
CA VAL A 115 -6.41 13.43 12.64
C VAL A 115 -7.46 12.42 13.11
N PRO A 116 -7.60 12.18 14.42
CA PRO A 116 -8.63 11.30 14.93
C PRO A 116 -10.02 11.83 14.56
N TYR A 117 -10.88 10.96 14.02
CA TYR A 117 -12.29 11.30 13.83
C TYR A 117 -12.96 11.54 15.20
N PRO A 118 -13.57 12.71 15.44
CA PRO A 118 -13.89 13.14 16.80
C PRO A 118 -15.27 12.69 17.31
N TYR A 119 -16.07 12.04 16.47
CA TYR A 119 -17.46 11.67 16.80
C TYR A 119 -17.65 10.16 16.85
N ALA A 120 -18.70 9.74 17.56
CA ALA A 120 -19.08 8.33 17.59
C ALA A 120 -19.41 7.84 16.17
N GLN A 121 -19.02 6.60 15.89
CA GLN A 121 -19.25 5.93 14.62
C GLN A 121 -19.37 4.41 14.86
N PRO A 122 -19.99 3.64 13.95
CA PRO A 122 -20.33 2.23 14.15
C PRO A 122 -19.16 1.28 14.42
N GLY A 123 -17.94 1.63 14.02
CA GLY A 123 -16.74 0.81 14.20
C GLY A 123 -16.77 -0.48 13.39
N THR A 124 -17.49 -0.48 12.26
CA THR A 124 -17.69 -1.67 11.43
C THR A 124 -17.41 -1.38 9.97
N VAL A 125 -17.01 -2.42 9.25
CA VAL A 125 -16.90 -2.47 7.78
C VAL A 125 -17.71 -3.63 7.24
N ALA A 126 -18.02 -3.59 5.94
CA ALA A 126 -18.65 -4.66 5.19
C ALA A 126 -17.76 -5.09 4.01
N ALA A 127 -18.24 -6.05 3.21
CA ALA A 127 -17.52 -6.54 2.04
C ALA A 127 -17.19 -5.40 1.04
N ASP A 128 -18.17 -4.52 0.83
CA ASP A 128 -18.23 -3.44 -0.16
C ASP A 128 -18.21 -2.03 0.46
N ASP A 129 -18.20 -1.92 1.79
CA ASP A 129 -18.16 -0.64 2.51
C ASP A 129 -17.02 -0.64 3.53
N LEU A 130 -15.98 0.14 3.24
CA LEU A 130 -14.82 0.37 4.09
C LEU A 130 -14.82 1.79 4.70
N ALA A 131 -15.86 2.59 4.46
CA ALA A 131 -15.80 4.03 4.69
C ALA A 131 -15.46 4.39 6.14
N TRP A 132 -15.98 3.68 7.14
CA TRP A 132 -15.66 3.96 8.54
C TRP A 132 -14.20 3.66 8.91
N LEU A 133 -13.59 2.65 8.28
CA LEU A 133 -12.15 2.40 8.42
C LEU A 133 -11.34 3.54 7.80
N GLU A 134 -11.74 4.02 6.62
CA GLU A 134 -11.12 5.15 5.92
C GLU A 134 -11.19 6.45 6.77
N HIS A 135 -12.34 6.72 7.39
CA HIS A 135 -12.54 7.88 8.28
C HIS A 135 -11.75 7.80 9.60
N SER A 136 -11.36 6.59 10.01
CA SER A 136 -10.54 6.42 11.22
C SER A 136 -9.04 6.65 10.95
N LEU A 137 -8.65 6.79 9.68
CA LEU A 137 -7.28 6.98 9.20
C LEU A 137 -7.12 8.29 8.41
N LEU A 138 -7.69 9.38 8.92
CA LEU A 138 -7.52 10.70 8.33
C LEU A 138 -6.16 11.29 8.74
N PHE A 139 -5.56 12.03 7.81
CA PHE A 139 -4.37 12.82 8.07
C PHE A 139 -4.59 14.25 7.59
N LEU A 140 -3.77 15.18 8.08
CA LEU A 140 -3.52 16.47 7.44
C LEU A 140 -2.06 16.54 7.06
N TYR A 141 -1.74 17.23 5.97
CA TYR A 141 -0.35 17.51 5.61
C TYR A 141 -0.02 19.00 5.74
N LYS A 142 1.24 19.29 6.05
CA LYS A 142 1.78 20.65 6.09
C LYS A 142 3.25 20.67 5.68
N LEU A 143 3.76 21.85 5.34
CA LEU A 143 5.20 22.03 5.19
C LEU A 143 5.88 22.13 6.57
N PRO A 144 7.17 21.77 6.70
CA PRO A 144 7.93 21.99 7.93
C PRO A 144 7.90 23.45 8.40
N THR A 145 7.90 24.40 7.46
CA THR A 145 7.85 25.84 7.71
C THR A 145 6.46 26.37 8.09
N ASP A 146 5.41 25.57 7.94
CA ASP A 146 4.06 25.96 8.35
C ASP A 146 3.90 25.80 9.87
N PHE A 147 3.45 26.86 10.54
CA PHE A 147 3.22 26.86 11.99
C PHE A 147 1.86 26.25 12.39
N GLY A 148 0.80 26.52 11.61
CA GLY A 148 -0.57 26.10 11.94
C GLY A 148 -1.07 24.90 11.14
N ALA A 149 -2.13 24.25 11.65
CA ALA A 149 -2.90 23.28 10.87
C ALA A 149 -3.67 24.00 9.77
N LYS A 150 -3.56 23.50 8.54
CA LYS A 150 -4.41 23.88 7.41
C LYS A 150 -5.42 22.77 7.20
N LEU A 151 -6.61 22.88 7.77
CA LEU A 151 -7.60 21.79 7.77
C LEU A 151 -8.11 21.43 6.37
N TRP A 152 -8.02 22.35 5.41
CA TRP A 152 -8.29 22.06 4.00
C TRP A 152 -7.20 21.19 3.31
N ASN A 153 -6.10 20.88 4.01
CA ASN A 153 -5.05 19.96 3.56
C ASN A 153 -5.29 18.53 4.09
N GLY A 154 -6.53 18.06 4.06
CA GLY A 154 -6.88 16.72 4.52
C GLY A 154 -6.44 15.64 3.53
N LEU A 155 -6.01 14.51 4.08
CA LEU A 155 -5.77 13.26 3.36
C LEU A 155 -6.77 12.23 3.85
N TYR A 156 -7.50 11.69 2.89
CA TYR A 156 -8.42 10.58 3.03
C TYR A 156 -7.85 9.40 2.25
N PHE A 157 -7.77 8.20 2.84
CA PHE A 157 -7.27 7.03 2.12
C PHE A 157 -8.43 6.14 1.71
N ARG A 158 -8.77 6.13 0.41
CA ARG A 158 -9.76 5.21 -0.14
C ARG A 158 -9.14 3.82 -0.27
N PHE A 159 -9.64 2.85 0.49
CA PHE A 159 -9.14 1.48 0.50
C PHE A 159 -9.79 0.66 -0.61
N GLU A 160 -8.95 -0.10 -1.30
CA GLU A 160 -9.37 -1.15 -2.23
C GLU A 160 -8.78 -2.47 -1.75
N ARG A 161 -9.53 -3.56 -1.95
CA ARG A 161 -9.06 -4.92 -1.65
C ARG A 161 -8.03 -5.36 -2.69
N SER A 162 -6.99 -6.02 -2.22
CA SER A 162 -5.97 -6.71 -3.03
C SER A 162 -5.82 -8.16 -2.55
N ALA A 163 -4.98 -8.95 -3.21
CA ALA A 163 -4.70 -10.32 -2.77
C ALA A 163 -3.95 -10.37 -1.42
N GLN A 164 -3.18 -9.33 -1.10
CA GLN A 164 -2.32 -9.25 0.09
C GLN A 164 -2.98 -8.53 1.27
N GLY A 165 -3.99 -7.69 1.01
CA GLY A 165 -4.53 -6.80 2.02
C GLY A 165 -5.39 -5.67 1.45
N LEU A 166 -5.59 -4.62 2.24
CA LEU A 166 -6.20 -3.38 1.77
C LEU A 166 -5.12 -2.39 1.35
N VAL A 167 -5.33 -1.70 0.22
CA VAL A 167 -4.46 -0.63 -0.27
C VAL A 167 -5.26 0.67 -0.35
N GLY A 168 -4.88 1.62 0.49
CA GLY A 168 -5.46 2.95 0.63
C GLY A 168 -4.73 3.94 -0.25
N ARG A 169 -5.43 4.56 -1.20
CA ARG A 169 -4.88 5.65 -2.03
C ARG A 169 -5.35 7.01 -1.52
N PRO A 170 -4.46 8.02 -1.48
CA PRO A 170 -4.80 9.33 -0.95
C PRO A 170 -5.78 10.06 -1.89
N GLN A 171 -6.76 10.71 -1.27
CA GLN A 171 -7.67 11.69 -1.84
C GLN A 171 -7.66 12.93 -0.95
N ALA A 172 -7.86 14.10 -1.53
CA ALA A 172 -7.94 15.35 -0.80
C ALA A 172 -9.34 15.53 -0.22
N VAL A 173 -9.39 16.03 1.02
CA VAL A 173 -10.64 16.39 1.71
C VAL A 173 -10.47 17.68 2.50
N ASP A 174 -11.57 18.40 2.73
CA ASP A 174 -11.59 19.51 3.68
C ASP A 174 -11.97 19.02 5.09
N LEU A 175 -11.01 19.00 6.01
CA LEU A 175 -11.23 18.56 7.39
C LEU A 175 -12.12 19.50 8.20
N ASN A 176 -12.43 20.70 7.71
CA ASN A 176 -13.43 21.55 8.34
C ASN A 176 -14.83 20.91 8.33
N LEU A 177 -15.11 19.97 7.42
CA LEU A 177 -16.39 19.24 7.38
C LEU A 177 -16.67 18.43 8.65
N ILE A 178 -15.64 18.06 9.40
CA ILE A 178 -15.75 17.32 10.67
C ILE A 178 -15.43 18.16 11.90
N SER A 179 -15.43 19.50 11.77
CA SER A 179 -15.27 20.39 12.92
C SER A 179 -16.52 20.47 13.81
N ALA A 180 -17.67 20.07 13.26
CA ALA A 180 -18.94 19.95 13.97
C ALA A 180 -19.54 18.54 13.77
N PRO A 181 -20.29 18.01 14.76
CA PRO A 181 -20.93 16.71 14.63
C PRO A 181 -21.88 16.66 13.42
N PRO A 182 -21.86 15.58 12.61
CA PRO A 182 -22.85 15.42 11.55
C PRO A 182 -24.23 15.14 12.15
N ALA A 183 -25.28 15.47 11.41
CA ALA A 183 -26.66 15.20 11.83
C ALA A 183 -26.96 13.69 12.01
N GLN A 184 -26.22 12.83 11.29
CA GLN A 184 -26.36 11.37 11.35
C GLN A 184 -24.99 10.74 11.60
N LEU A 185 -24.82 10.13 12.77
CA LEU A 185 -23.54 9.55 13.22
C LEU A 185 -23.22 8.19 12.56
N ASN A 186 -24.21 7.56 11.95
CA ASN A 186 -24.06 6.28 11.25
C ASN A 186 -23.75 6.44 9.76
N ILE A 187 -23.69 7.67 9.24
CA ILE A 187 -23.32 7.97 7.86
C ILE A 187 -21.93 8.63 7.81
N PRO A 188 -20.96 8.07 7.09
CA PRO A 188 -19.65 8.68 6.93
C PRO A 188 -19.73 10.05 6.21
N PRO A 189 -19.11 11.13 6.74
CA PRO A 189 -19.25 12.47 6.19
C PRO A 189 -18.60 12.67 4.81
N TYR A 190 -17.44 12.06 4.53
CA TYR A 190 -16.73 12.21 3.24
C TYR A 190 -17.28 11.25 2.19
N ARG A 191 -18.40 11.62 1.57
CA ARG A 191 -18.94 10.94 0.39
C ARG A 191 -18.03 11.14 -0.83
N PRO A 192 -18.13 10.33 -1.90
CA PRO A 192 -17.25 10.45 -3.06
C PRO A 192 -17.21 11.85 -3.70
N ALA A 193 -18.33 12.58 -3.69
CA ALA A 193 -18.41 13.94 -4.22
C ALA A 193 -17.72 15.03 -3.36
N LEU A 194 -17.27 14.69 -2.14
CA LEU A 194 -16.56 15.59 -1.24
C LEU A 194 -15.06 15.24 -1.16
N ARG A 195 -14.58 14.46 -2.12
CA ARG A 195 -13.22 13.94 -2.20
C ARG A 195 -12.68 14.24 -3.59
N ASP A 196 -11.45 14.69 -3.65
CA ASP A 196 -10.75 14.92 -4.92
C ASP A 196 -9.58 13.95 -5.05
N ASP A 197 -9.35 13.44 -6.26
CA ASP A 197 -8.21 12.58 -6.53
C ASP A 197 -6.90 13.36 -6.42
N ILE A 198 -5.91 12.73 -5.80
CA ILE A 198 -4.54 13.26 -5.71
C ILE A 198 -3.69 12.57 -6.77
N ALA A 199 -3.02 13.35 -7.60
CA ALA A 199 -2.10 12.81 -8.61
C ALA A 199 -0.96 12.01 -7.95
N PRO A 200 -0.49 10.91 -8.58
CA PRO A 200 0.65 10.15 -8.07
C PRO A 200 1.88 11.04 -7.81
N GLY A 201 2.56 10.81 -6.68
CA GLY A 201 3.75 11.56 -6.28
C GLY A 201 3.51 13.00 -5.80
N ALA A 202 2.28 13.51 -5.85
CA ALA A 202 1.93 14.86 -5.38
C ALA A 202 1.95 14.99 -3.84
N ARG A 203 1.86 13.87 -3.12
CA ARG A 203 1.99 13.79 -1.66
C ARG A 203 3.14 12.90 -1.26
N TRP A 204 3.66 13.15 -0.06
CA TRP A 204 4.72 12.35 0.50
C TRP A 204 4.24 10.94 0.89
N ILE A 205 3.06 10.83 1.50
CA ILE A 205 2.40 9.53 1.69
C ILE A 205 1.73 9.11 0.39
N GLU A 206 2.23 8.05 -0.24
CA GLU A 206 1.68 7.55 -1.50
C GLU A 206 0.56 6.54 -1.29
N SER A 207 0.62 5.77 -0.21
CA SER A 207 -0.42 4.80 0.14
C SER A 207 -0.36 4.40 1.61
N VAL A 208 -1.47 3.89 2.11
CA VAL A 208 -1.56 3.16 3.39
C VAL A 208 -1.93 1.72 3.08
N THR A 209 -1.30 0.73 3.70
CA THR A 209 -1.65 -0.69 3.54
C THR A 209 -2.04 -1.34 4.86
N ILE A 210 -2.93 -2.33 4.78
CA ILE A 210 -3.36 -3.16 5.92
C ILE A 210 -3.23 -4.62 5.51
N GLU A 211 -2.26 -5.34 6.09
CA GLU A 211 -1.82 -6.69 5.67
C GLU A 211 -1.68 -7.67 6.84
#